data_AF-A0A7C3WWH5-F1
#
_entry.id   AF-A0A7C3WWH5-F1
#
_cell.length_a   1.000
_cell.length_b   1.000
_cell.length_c   1.000
_cell.angle_alpha   90.00
_cell.angle_beta   90.00
_cell.angle_gamma   90.00
#
_symmetry.space_group_name_H-M   'P 1'
#
loop_
_entity.id
_entity.type
_entity.pdbx_description
1 polymer ?
#
loop_
_entity_poly.entity_id
_entity_poly.type
_entity_poly.pdbx_seq_one_letter_code
_entity_poly.pdbx_strand_id
1 'polypeptide(L)'
;MRRVYLYTGDLFKPLDLPWEELEELREDPRRLLDTLRPHIEELLDCSVRELKLFKAMTAGGETVVEYLAALEGPAVSGEASVKLIHSPNPVEALRKYYEWEKQTTGGE
;
A
#
# COMPACT_ATOMS: atom_id res chain seq x y z
N MET A 1 -14.58 13.96 2.18
CA MET A 1 -14.07 13.45 0.88
C MET A 1 -13.04 12.37 1.17
N ARG A 2 -13.08 11.25 0.45
CA ARG A 2 -12.06 10.20 0.59
C ARG A 2 -10.79 10.62 -0.15
N ARG A 3 -9.65 10.18 0.35
CA ARG A 3 -8.34 10.41 -0.27
C ARG A 3 -7.58 9.10 -0.30
N VAL A 4 -6.56 9.06 -1.15
CA VAL A 4 -5.64 7.94 -1.22
C VAL A 4 -4.38 8.26 -0.41
N TYR A 5 -3.92 7.28 0.35
CA TYR A 5 -2.69 7.36 1.11
C TYR A 5 -1.81 6.15 0.79
N LEU A 6 -0.51 6.39 0.65
CA LEU A 6 0.52 5.37 0.72
C LEU A 6 0.99 5.26 2.16
N TYR A 7 1.03 4.04 2.70
CA TYR A 7 1.55 3.76 4.03
C TYR A 7 2.68 2.73 3.96
N THR A 8 3.85 3.10 4.48
CA THR A 8 5.01 2.20 4.62
C THR A 8 5.95 2.75 5.69
N GLY A 9 6.68 1.89 6.41
CA GLY A 9 7.61 2.31 7.46
C GLY A 9 6.99 3.21 8.53
N ASP A 10 5.72 2.98 8.90
CA ASP A 10 4.93 3.81 9.81
C ASP A 10 4.66 5.26 9.36
N LEU A 11 4.91 5.56 8.08
CA LEU A 11 4.67 6.86 7.48
C LEU A 11 3.43 6.82 6.58
N PHE A 12 2.56 7.82 6.73
CA PHE A 12 1.47 8.08 5.79
C PHE A 12 1.85 9.20 4.83
N LYS A 13 1.79 8.93 3.52
CA LYS A 13 1.95 9.92 2.47
C LYS A 13 0.65 10.04 1.68
N PRO A 14 -0.02 11.20 1.65
CA PRO A 14 -1.17 11.38 0.78
C PRO A 14 -0.71 11.33 -0.68
N LEU A 15 -1.50 10.66 -1.53
CA LEU A 15 -1.28 10.63 -2.98
C LEU A 15 -2.27 11.58 -3.65
N ASP A 16 -1.77 12.41 -4.56
CA ASP A 16 -2.58 13.25 -5.43
C ASP A 16 -3.01 12.47 -6.67
N LEU A 17 -3.67 11.31 -6.42
CA LEU A 17 -4.14 10.39 -7.44
C LEU A 17 -5.60 9.99 -7.13
N PRO A 18 -6.46 9.93 -8.15
CA PRO A 18 -7.82 9.42 -7.96
C PRO A 18 -7.77 7.92 -7.70
N TRP A 19 -8.68 7.45 -6.85
CA TRP A 19 -8.78 6.02 -6.52
C TRP A 19 -9.08 5.16 -7.75
N GLU A 20 -9.91 5.67 -8.67
CA GLU A 20 -10.29 4.99 -9.91
C GLU A 20 -9.08 4.65 -10.78
N GLU A 21 -8.14 5.60 -10.93
CA GLU A 21 -6.90 5.38 -11.69
C GLU A 21 -6.04 4.30 -11.02
N LEU A 22 -5.96 4.29 -9.70
CA LEU A 22 -5.23 3.23 -8.99
C LEU A 22 -5.91 1.88 -9.12
N GLU A 23 -7.23 1.80 -9.13
CA GLU A 23 -7.95 0.54 -9.37
C GLU A 23 -7.66 -0.02 -10.76
N GLU A 24 -7.68 0.82 -11.81
CA GLU A 24 -7.30 0.41 -13.16
C GLU A 24 -5.84 -0.07 -13.22
N LEU A 25 -4.92 0.64 -12.55
CA LEU A 25 -3.51 0.26 -12.49
C LEU A 25 -3.28 -1.08 -11.77
N ARG A 26 -4.19 -1.53 -10.89
CA ARG A 26 -4.05 -2.84 -10.23
C ARG A 26 -4.10 -4.01 -11.21
N GLU A 27 -4.71 -3.82 -12.38
CA GLU A 27 -4.72 -4.82 -13.46
C GLU A 27 -3.39 -4.87 -14.23
N ASP A 28 -2.53 -3.85 -14.10
CA ASP A 28 -1.19 -3.78 -14.67
C ASP A 28 -0.13 -3.53 -13.58
N PRO A 29 0.40 -4.60 -12.96
CA PRO A 29 1.38 -4.51 -11.88
C PRO A 29 2.62 -3.68 -12.23
N ARG A 30 3.01 -3.65 -13.51
CA ARG A 30 4.18 -2.90 -13.96
C ARG A 30 3.90 -1.41 -13.93
N ARG A 31 2.76 -0.97 -14.47
CA ARG A 31 2.36 0.44 -14.41
C ARG A 31 2.09 0.90 -12.99
N LEU A 32 1.48 0.05 -12.17
CA LEU A 32 1.29 0.34 -10.74
C LEU A 32 2.63 0.55 -10.04
N LEU A 33 3.61 -0.32 -10.29
CA LEU A 33 4.96 -0.16 -9.77
C LEU A 33 5.60 1.14 -10.25
N ASP A 34 5.57 1.44 -11.55
CA ASP A 34 6.16 2.69 -12.06
C ASP A 34 5.50 3.94 -11.45
N THR A 35 4.21 3.86 -11.12
CA THR A 35 3.46 4.94 -10.47
C THR A 35 3.84 5.10 -8.99
N LEU A 36 3.91 4.00 -8.24
CA LEU A 36 4.15 4.04 -6.80
C LEU A 36 5.64 4.10 -6.43
N ARG A 37 6.53 3.59 -7.29
CA ARG A 37 7.98 3.55 -7.09
C ARG A 37 8.54 4.88 -6.58
N PRO A 38 8.38 6.03 -7.27
CA PRO A 38 8.97 7.28 -6.80
C PRO A 38 8.49 7.69 -5.40
N HIS A 39 7.25 7.33 -5.03
CA HIS A 39 6.72 7.65 -3.71
C HIS A 39 7.30 6.75 -2.61
N ILE A 40 7.53 5.47 -2.90
CA ILE A 40 8.12 4.51 -1.96
C ILE A 40 9.61 4.78 -1.79
N GLU A 41 10.33 5.01 -2.89
CA GLU A 41 11.76 5.30 -2.91
C GLU A 41 12.08 6.59 -2.14
N GLU A 42 11.26 7.64 -2.29
CA GLU A 42 11.39 8.87 -1.51
C GLU A 42 11.17 8.65 0.00
N LEU A 43 10.23 7.79 0.39
CA LEU A 43 9.91 7.55 1.81
C LEU A 43 10.96 6.69 2.52
N LEU A 44 11.57 5.75 1.79
CA LEU A 44 12.43 4.72 2.37
C LEU A 44 13.92 4.87 1.98
N ASP A 45 14.27 5.87 1.18
CA ASP A 45 15.63 6.12 0.66
C ASP A 45 16.27 4.85 0.05
N CYS A 46 15.53 4.21 -0.85
CA CYS A 46 15.89 2.91 -1.43
C CYS A 46 15.45 2.79 -2.90
N SER A 47 15.81 1.70 -3.57
CA SER A 47 15.26 1.33 -4.88
C SER A 47 14.18 0.25 -4.73
N VAL A 48 13.07 0.39 -5.46
CA VAL A 48 12.00 -0.63 -5.49
C VAL A 48 12.06 -1.42 -6.80
N ARG A 49 12.32 -2.71 -6.69
CA ARG A 49 12.46 -3.62 -7.84
C ARG A 49 11.14 -4.23 -8.29
N GLU A 50 10.27 -4.58 -7.35
CA GLU A 50 9.02 -5.28 -7.61
C GLU A 50 7.95 -4.87 -6.61
N LEU A 51 6.68 -4.92 -7.04
CA LEU A 51 5.52 -4.90 -6.17
C LEU A 51 4.68 -6.16 -6.41
N LYS A 52 4.41 -6.89 -5.33
CA LYS A 52 3.53 -8.06 -5.34
C LYS A 52 2.30 -7.79 -4.50
N LEU A 53 1.12 -7.95 -5.07
CA LEU A 53 -0.13 -7.90 -4.30
C LEU A 53 -0.11 -8.99 -3.23
N PHE A 54 -0.33 -8.61 -1.98
CA PHE A 54 -0.37 -9.53 -0.84
C PHE A 54 -1.79 -9.77 -0.38
N LYS A 55 -2.50 -8.70 0.01
CA LYS A 55 -3.86 -8.76 0.55
C LYS A 55 -4.63 -7.51 0.16
N ALA A 56 -5.96 -7.60 0.14
CA ALA A 56 -6.84 -6.47 -0.06
C ALA A 56 -8.09 -6.63 0.78
N MET A 57 -8.53 -5.54 1.41
CA MET A 57 -9.76 -5.48 2.17
C MET A 57 -10.56 -4.26 1.71
N THR A 58 -11.83 -4.47 1.38
CA THR A 58 -12.79 -3.39 1.15
C THR A 58 -13.94 -3.55 2.13
N ALA A 59 -14.20 -2.53 2.94
CA ALA A 59 -15.26 -2.52 3.94
C ALA A 59 -15.82 -1.11 4.14
N GLY A 60 -17.15 -0.95 4.13
CA GLY A 60 -17.79 0.35 4.37
C GLY A 60 -17.44 1.44 3.33
N GLY A 61 -17.02 1.04 2.12
CA GLY A 61 -16.51 1.96 1.09
C GLY A 61 -15.12 2.52 1.38
N GLU A 62 -14.39 1.93 2.33
CA GLU A 62 -12.96 2.13 2.53
C GLU A 62 -12.22 0.92 1.96
N THR A 63 -11.03 1.15 1.41
CA THR A 63 -10.21 0.08 0.84
C THR A 63 -8.78 0.18 1.34
N VAL A 64 -8.21 -0.95 1.74
CA VAL A 64 -6.79 -1.10 2.06
C VAL A 64 -6.23 -2.22 1.19
N VAL A 65 -5.21 -1.92 0.40
CA VAL A 65 -4.51 -2.89 -0.45
C VAL A 65 -3.07 -2.96 -0.01
N GLU A 66 -2.62 -4.14 0.42
CA GLU A 66 -1.25 -4.40 0.83
C GLU A 66 -0.46 -5.06 -0.28
N TYR A 67 0.73 -4.53 -0.50
CA TYR A 67 1.76 -5.03 -1.39
C TYR A 67 3.02 -5.35 -0.62
N LEU A 68 3.76 -6.34 -1.09
CA LEU A 68 5.16 -6.56 -0.72
C LEU A 68 6.04 -5.91 -1.77
N ALA A 69 6.85 -4.95 -1.35
CA ALA A 69 7.82 -4.25 -2.17
C ALA A 69 9.21 -4.88 -1.98
N ALA A 70 9.80 -5.39 -3.05
CA ALA A 70 11.19 -5.86 -3.02
C ALA A 70 12.13 -4.65 -3.07
N LEU A 71 12.87 -4.43 -1.99
CA LEU A 71 13.75 -3.28 -1.80
C LEU A 71 15.22 -3.67 -1.99
N GLU A 72 15.95 -2.77 -2.62
CA GLU A 72 17.40 -2.85 -2.73
C GLU A 72 18.02 -1.45 -2.53
N GLY A 73 19.03 -1.36 -1.68
CA GLY A 73 19.72 -0.11 -1.41
C GLY A 73 20.94 -0.30 -0.50
N PRO A 74 21.74 0.76 -0.33
CA PRO A 74 22.96 0.71 0.50
C PRO A 74 22.68 0.49 2.00
N ALA A 75 21.50 0.89 2.48
CA ALA A 75 21.09 0.76 3.88
C ALA A 75 19.93 -0.22 4.12
N VAL A 76 19.27 -0.70 3.06
CA VAL A 76 18.09 -1.58 3.16
C VAL A 76 18.10 -2.64 2.06
N SER A 77 17.77 -3.87 2.44
CA SER A 77 17.61 -5.00 1.52
C SER A 77 16.54 -5.94 2.07
N GLY A 78 15.64 -6.42 1.22
CA GLY A 78 14.59 -7.36 1.61
C GLY A 78 13.23 -6.96 1.07
N GLU A 79 12.17 -7.23 1.84
CA GLU A 79 10.80 -6.87 1.48
C GLU A 79 10.24 -5.88 2.49
N ALA A 80 9.49 -4.88 2.02
CA ALA A 80 8.71 -3.99 2.86
C ALA A 80 7.22 -4.09 2.53
N SER A 81 6.40 -4.00 3.58
CA SER A 81 4.96 -3.85 3.39
C SER A 81 4.64 -2.42 2.96
N VAL A 82 3.88 -2.31 1.87
CA VAL A 82 3.40 -1.05 1.31
C VAL A 82 1.89 -1.15 1.17
N LYS A 83 1.16 -0.20 1.77
CA LYS A 83 -0.31 -0.21 1.76
C LYS A 83 -0.85 1.01 1.01
N LEU A 84 -1.75 0.78 0.07
CA LEU A 84 -2.62 1.82 -0.49
C LEU A 84 -3.92 1.85 0.31
N ILE A 85 -4.29 3.04 0.81
CA ILE A 85 -5.43 3.23 1.69
C ILE A 85 -6.33 4.30 1.08
N HIS A 86 -7.55 3.91 0.69
CA HIS A 86 -8.60 4.82 0.25
C HIS A 86 -9.64 4.97 1.33
N SER A 87 -9.63 6.11 2.02
CA SER A 87 -10.46 6.34 3.21
C SER A 87 -10.59 7.85 3.52
N PRO A 88 -11.66 8.28 4.21
CA PRO A 88 -11.69 9.61 4.84
C PRO A 88 -10.75 9.72 6.06
N ASN A 89 -10.37 8.59 6.69
CA ASN A 89 -9.50 8.52 7.86
C ASN A 89 -8.55 7.29 7.74
N PRO A 90 -7.32 7.47 7.21
CA PRO A 90 -6.43 6.35 6.89
C PRO A 90 -5.96 5.57 8.13
N VAL A 91 -5.89 6.23 9.29
CA VAL A 91 -5.51 5.57 10.55
C VAL A 91 -6.58 4.57 10.99
N GLU A 92 -7.85 4.97 10.93
CA GLU A 92 -8.95 4.07 11.28
C GLU A 92 -9.13 2.95 10.25
N ALA A 93 -8.97 3.24 8.95
CA ALA A 93 -9.00 2.20 7.92
C ALA A 93 -7.88 1.16 8.12
N LEU A 94 -6.66 1.61 8.44
CA LEU A 94 -5.53 0.73 8.72
C LEU A 94 -5.76 -0.10 9.98
N ARG A 95 -6.34 0.48 11.04
CA ARG A 95 -6.71 -0.27 12.25
C ARG A 95 -7.71 -1.39 11.94
N LYS A 96 -8.79 -1.08 11.20
CA LYS A 96 -9.79 -2.07 10.77
C LYS A 96 -9.15 -3.18 9.93
N TYR A 97 -8.23 -2.81 9.04
CA TYR A 97 -7.47 -3.77 8.24
C TYR A 97 -6.69 -4.76 9.12
N TYR A 98 -5.97 -4.29 10.13
CA TYR A 98 -5.25 -5.18 11.05
C TYR A 98 -6.18 -6.05 11.90
N GLU A 99 -7.33 -5.52 12.31
CA GLU A 99 -8.35 -6.31 13.02
C GLU A 99 -8.93 -7.41 12.12
N TRP A 100 -9.18 -7.11 10.85
CA TRP A 100 -9.60 -8.08 9.84
C TRP A 100 -8.52 -9.12 9.54
N GLU A 101 -7.27 -8.68 9.39
CA GLU A 101 -6.14 -9.56 9.10
C GLU A 101 -5.94 -10.60 10.21
N LYS A 102 -6.02 -10.18 11.48
CA LYS A 102 -5.90 -11.08 12.64
C LYS A 102 -6.98 -12.17 12.63
N GLN A 103 -8.19 -11.83 12.23
CA GLN A 103 -9.30 -12.80 12.14
C GLN A 103 -9.14 -13.76 10.96
N THR A 104 -8.51 -13.30 9.88
CA THR A 104 -8.34 -14.09 8.65
C THR A 104 -7.07 -14.95 8.69
N THR A 105 -6.07 -14.56 9.49
CA THR A 105 -4.77 -15.25 9.62
C THR A 105 -4.69 -16.13 10.88
N GLY A 106 -5.56 -15.93 11.87
CA GLY A 106 -5.61 -16.72 13.11
C GLY A 106 -6.35 -18.06 13.01
N GLY A 107 -6.50 -18.60 11.80
CA GLY A 107 -7.13 -19.88 11.51
C GLY A 107 -6.14 -20.86 10.86
N GLU A 108 -5.03 -21.12 11.54
CA GLU A 108 -4.11 -22.25 11.27
C GLU A 108 -3.92 -23.07 12.53
#